data_AF-A0A176YJF4-F1
#
_entry.id   AF-A0A176YJF4-F1
#
_cell.length_a   1.000
_cell.length_b   1.000
_cell.length_c   1.000
_cell.angle_alpha   90.00
_cell.angle_beta   90.00
_cell.angle_gamma   90.00
#
_symmetry.space_group_name_H-M   'P 1'
#
loop_
_entity.id
_entity.type
_entity.pdbx_description
1 polymer ?
#
loop_
_entity_poly.entity_id
_entity_poly.type
_entity_poly.pdbx_seq_one_letter_code
_entity_poly.pdbx_strand_id
1 'polypeptide(L)'
;MRFIRSRDDLKLVQKASDIEAAKRDGRIGILFHFQGTGPFGTDLDLVEAFQALGLRMVQLTYNRKDYVGDGCEEDVDYSCAVFCRACEWRRSAAIA
;
A
#
# COMPACT_ATOMS: atom_id res chain seq x y z
N MET A 1 4.69 -11.49 10.07
CA MET A 1 3.75 -12.42 9.39
C MET A 1 3.29 -13.63 10.21
N ARG A 2 3.80 -13.87 11.44
CA ARG A 2 3.44 -15.06 12.23
C ARG A 2 1.92 -15.27 12.38
N PHE A 3 1.17 -14.20 12.68
CA PHE A 3 -0.28 -14.27 12.89
C PHE A 3 -1.07 -14.84 11.71
N ILE A 4 -0.79 -14.38 10.49
CA ILE A 4 -1.46 -14.86 9.27
C ILE A 4 -1.03 -16.30 8.97
N ARG A 5 0.26 -16.64 9.19
CA ARG A 5 0.79 -17.98 8.91
C ARG A 5 0.33 -19.05 9.90
N SER A 6 -0.03 -18.66 11.13
CA SER A 6 -0.51 -19.59 12.17
C SER A 6 -2.02 -19.84 12.12
N ARG A 7 -2.73 -19.27 11.14
CA ARG A 7 -4.19 -19.31 11.04
C ARG A 7 -4.61 -19.81 9.68
N ASP A 8 -5.20 -21.00 9.65
CA ASP A 8 -5.63 -21.63 8.39
C ASP A 8 -6.82 -20.90 7.76
N ASP A 9 -7.58 -20.14 8.53
CA ASP A 9 -8.71 -19.34 8.04
C ASP A 9 -8.29 -18.00 7.40
N LEU A 10 -7.00 -17.64 7.41
CA LEU A 10 -6.48 -16.38 6.86
C LEU A 10 -5.55 -16.59 5.67
N LYS A 11 -5.69 -15.76 4.62
CA LYS A 11 -4.79 -15.76 3.46
C LYS A 11 -4.21 -14.37 3.24
N LEU A 12 -2.89 -14.25 3.21
CA LEU A 12 -2.24 -13.01 2.75
C LEU A 12 -2.47 -12.84 1.25
N VAL A 13 -2.98 -11.69 0.85
CA VAL A 13 -3.26 -11.32 -0.54
C VAL A 13 -2.08 -10.55 -1.11
N GLN A 14 -1.45 -11.11 -2.15
CA GLN A 14 -0.31 -10.49 -2.84
C GLN A 14 -0.56 -10.24 -4.34
N LYS A 15 -1.67 -10.74 -4.88
CA LYS A 15 -2.11 -10.56 -6.28
C LYS A 15 -3.61 -10.76 -6.37
N ALA A 16 -4.24 -10.35 -7.48
CA ALA A 16 -5.69 -10.38 -7.62
C ALA A 16 -6.25 -11.82 -7.49
N SER A 17 -5.54 -12.78 -8.10
CA SER A 17 -5.90 -14.19 -8.01
C SER A 17 -5.90 -14.77 -6.58
N ASP A 18 -5.21 -14.15 -5.63
CA ASP A 18 -5.27 -14.57 -4.23
C ASP A 18 -6.61 -14.24 -3.57
N ILE A 19 -7.29 -13.20 -4.03
CA ILE A 19 -8.62 -12.81 -3.55
C ILE A 19 -9.65 -13.88 -3.94
N GLU A 20 -9.65 -14.26 -5.23
CA GLU A 20 -10.52 -15.32 -5.74
C GLU A 20 -10.22 -16.66 -5.09
N ALA A 21 -8.94 -16.97 -4.84
CA ALA A 21 -8.55 -18.17 -4.10
C ALA A 21 -9.04 -18.12 -2.64
N ALA A 22 -8.86 -17.02 -1.92
CA ALA A 22 -9.34 -16.88 -0.55
C ALA A 22 -10.86 -17.09 -0.47
N LYS A 23 -11.62 -16.51 -1.40
CA LYS A 23 -13.07 -16.70 -1.51
C LYS A 23 -13.45 -18.15 -1.76
N ARG A 24 -12.79 -18.82 -2.71
CA ARG A 24 -13.04 -20.23 -3.04
C ARG A 24 -12.74 -21.17 -1.88
N ASP A 25 -11.65 -20.88 -1.17
CA ASP A 25 -11.15 -21.71 -0.07
C ASP A 25 -11.90 -21.42 1.26
N GLY A 26 -12.84 -20.46 1.27
CA GLY A 26 -13.57 -20.07 2.48
C GLY A 26 -12.70 -19.33 3.51
N ARG A 27 -11.65 -18.64 3.07
CA ARG A 27 -10.66 -17.94 3.90
C ARG A 27 -10.84 -16.42 3.84
N ILE A 28 -10.45 -15.73 4.90
CA ILE A 28 -10.42 -14.26 4.93
C ILE A 28 -9.12 -13.78 4.29
N GLY A 29 -9.23 -12.98 3.22
CA GLY A 29 -8.10 -12.32 2.57
C GLY A 29 -7.62 -11.12 3.40
N ILE A 30 -6.32 -11.07 3.69
CA ILE A 30 -5.66 -9.96 4.38
C ILE A 30 -4.72 -9.27 3.41
N LEU A 31 -4.91 -7.97 3.21
CA LEU A 31 -4.06 -7.15 2.36
C LEU A 31 -3.32 -6.11 3.19
N PHE A 32 -2.02 -5.99 2.98
CA PHE A 32 -1.23 -4.96 3.64
C PHE A 32 -1.33 -3.64 2.89
N HIS A 33 -1.62 -2.59 3.66
CA HIS A 33 -1.74 -1.23 3.17
C HIS A 33 -1.09 -0.22 4.11
N PHE A 34 -0.60 0.87 3.54
CA PHE A 34 -0.21 2.07 4.28
C PHE A 34 -1.20 3.22 4.05
N GLN A 35 -1.40 4.02 5.09
CA GLN A 35 -2.09 5.30 5.03
C GLN A 35 -1.04 6.40 5.09
N GLY A 36 -0.80 7.05 3.96
CA GLY A 36 0.32 7.97 3.78
C GLY A 36 1.59 7.26 3.28
N THR A 37 2.55 8.09 2.88
CA THR A 37 3.86 7.72 2.34
C THR A 37 5.00 7.95 3.30
N GLY A 38 4.72 8.45 4.51
CA GLY A 38 5.70 8.61 5.59
C GLY A 38 6.69 7.44 5.77
N PRO A 39 6.28 6.15 5.70
CA PRO A 39 7.21 5.02 5.78
C PRO A 39 8.28 4.95 4.68
N PHE A 40 8.07 5.58 3.52
CA PHE A 40 9.07 5.67 2.44
C PHE A 40 9.97 6.90 2.60
N GLY A 41 9.51 7.93 3.32
CA GLY A 41 10.22 9.20 3.42
C GLY A 41 10.56 9.77 2.05
N THR A 42 11.85 9.90 1.76
CA THR A 42 12.37 10.34 0.45
C THR A 42 13.10 9.24 -0.32
N ASP A 43 13.13 8.01 0.21
CA ASP A 43 13.83 6.88 -0.38
C ASP A 43 12.85 5.97 -1.12
N LEU A 44 12.92 5.99 -2.45
CA LEU A 44 12.05 5.21 -3.32
C LEU A 44 12.42 3.71 -3.33
N ASP A 45 13.61 3.31 -2.91
CA ASP A 45 14.01 1.91 -2.85
C ASP A 45 13.24 1.16 -1.75
N LEU A 46 12.75 1.88 -0.74
CA LEU A 46 11.86 1.34 0.28
C LEU A 46 10.53 0.85 -0.32
N VAL A 47 10.07 1.41 -1.44
CA VAL A 47 8.86 0.93 -2.12
C VAL A 47 9.01 -0.53 -2.55
N GLU A 48 10.16 -0.88 -3.14
CA GLU A 48 10.45 -2.26 -3.52
C GLU A 48 10.61 -3.17 -2.30
N ALA A 49 11.31 -2.70 -1.27
CA ALA A 49 11.50 -3.45 -0.04
C ALA A 49 10.16 -3.81 0.63
N PHE A 50 9.24 -2.84 0.77
CA PHE A 50 7.93 -3.08 1.35
C PHE A 50 7.02 -3.93 0.44
N GLN A 51 7.15 -3.80 -0.88
CA GLN A 51 6.47 -4.68 -1.83
C GLN A 51 6.94 -6.14 -1.66
N ALA A 52 8.23 -6.38 -1.50
CA ALA A 52 8.78 -7.72 -1.23
C ALA A 52 8.26 -8.30 0.11
N LEU A 53 7.95 -7.43 1.09
CA LEU A 53 7.33 -7.80 2.37
C LEU A 53 5.81 -8.01 2.29
N GLY A 54 5.18 -7.79 1.13
CA GLY A 54 3.76 -8.07 0.90
C GLY A 54 2.84 -6.83 0.89
N LEU A 55 3.38 -5.61 0.95
CA LEU A 55 2.59 -4.38 0.77
C LEU A 55 2.05 -4.31 -0.67
N ARG A 56 0.75 -4.02 -0.82
CA ARG A 56 0.09 -3.95 -2.15
C ARG A 56 -0.75 -2.72 -2.38
N MET A 57 -0.95 -1.90 -1.35
CA MET A 57 -1.73 -0.67 -1.47
C MET A 57 -1.12 0.42 -0.58
N VAL A 58 -1.07 1.62 -1.13
CA VAL A 58 -0.59 2.81 -0.42
C VAL A 58 -1.56 3.93 -0.74
N GLN A 59 -2.11 4.55 0.30
CA GLN A 59 -2.78 5.82 0.16
C GLN A 59 -1.73 6.92 0.19
N LEU A 60 -1.76 7.84 -0.79
CA LEU A 60 -0.70 8.83 -0.99
C LEU A 60 -0.57 9.81 0.19
N THR A 61 -1.69 10.30 0.71
CA THR A 61 -1.72 11.23 1.84
C THR A 61 -2.80 10.82 2.83
N TYR A 62 -2.60 11.11 4.11
CA TYR A 62 -3.60 10.85 5.15
C TYR A 62 -3.66 12.01 6.12
N ASN A 63 -4.78 12.74 6.10
CA ASN A 63 -5.13 13.89 6.94
C ASN A 63 -4.18 15.08 6.86
N ARG A 64 -2.88 14.90 7.04
CA ARG A 64 -1.86 15.94 7.00
C ARG A 64 -0.96 15.83 5.77
N LYS A 65 -0.17 16.87 5.56
CA LYS A 65 0.88 16.93 4.53
C LYS A 65 1.85 15.77 4.64
N ASP A 66 2.14 15.16 3.50
CA ASP A 66 3.15 14.13 3.30
C ASP A 66 4.13 14.57 2.20
N TYR A 67 5.20 13.81 1.97
CA TYR A 67 6.22 14.11 0.96
C TYR A 67 5.65 14.16 -0.47
N VAL A 68 4.49 13.53 -0.69
CA VAL A 68 3.91 13.34 -2.02
C VAL A 68 2.71 14.27 -2.30
N GLY A 69 2.22 14.98 -1.29
CA GLY A 69 1.07 15.86 -1.41
C GLY A 69 0.49 16.26 -0.05
N ASP A 70 -0.61 17.00 -0.10
CA ASP A 70 -1.32 17.46 1.10
C ASP A 70 -2.45 16.49 1.49
N GLY A 71 -2.72 16.41 2.79
CA GLY A 71 -3.85 15.69 3.34
C GLY A 71 -5.08 16.59 3.47
N CYS A 72 -6.24 15.99 3.75
CA CYS A 72 -7.52 16.72 3.77
C CYS A 72 -7.72 17.68 4.96
N GLU A 73 -6.86 17.66 5.97
CA GLU A 73 -6.87 18.60 7.11
C GLU A 73 -5.93 19.80 6.89
N GLU A 74 -5.24 19.90 5.75
CA GLU A 74 -4.40 21.06 5.44
C GLU A 74 -5.26 22.24 4.96
N ASP A 75 -5.00 23.43 5.51
CA ASP A 75 -5.75 24.66 5.19
C ASP A 75 -5.53 25.17 3.75
N VAL A 76 -4.50 24.67 3.06
CA VAL A 76 -4.08 25.13 1.73
C VAL A 76 -3.67 23.94 0.86
N ASP A 77 -4.42 23.68 -0.21
CA ASP A 77 -4.13 22.64 -1.21
C ASP A 77 -2.94 23.06 -2.09
N TYR A 78 -1.71 22.68 -1.75
CA TYR A 78 -0.60 22.77 -2.68
C TYR A 78 -0.57 21.50 -3.54
N SER A 79 -1.02 21.66 -4.79
CA SER A 79 -1.05 20.61 -5.82
C SER A 79 0.23 19.74 -5.84
N CYS A 80 0.04 18.43 -5.63
CA CYS A 80 0.82 17.30 -6.17
C CYS A 80 2.28 17.62 -6.54
N ALA A 81 3.15 17.82 -5.54
CA ALA A 81 4.56 18.08 -5.77
C ALA A 81 5.24 16.86 -6.43
N VAL A 82 6.24 17.14 -7.27
CA VAL A 82 7.07 16.27 -8.15
C VAL A 82 7.21 14.78 -7.77
N PHE A 83 7.23 14.43 -6.49
CA PHE A 83 7.32 13.05 -5.99
C PHE A 83 6.12 12.18 -6.36
N CYS A 84 4.90 12.73 -6.45
CA CYS A 84 3.72 11.96 -6.83
C CYS A 84 3.84 11.37 -8.25
N ARG A 85 4.47 12.10 -9.19
CA ARG A 85 4.79 11.59 -10.54
C ARG A 85 5.82 10.47 -10.53
N ALA A 86 6.78 10.50 -9.61
CA ALA A 86 7.74 9.42 -9.42
C ALA A 86 7.07 8.15 -8.83
N CYS A 87 6.13 8.33 -7.89
CA CYS A 87 5.32 7.24 -7.35
C CYS A 87 4.32 6.66 -8.38
N GLU A 88 3.72 7.49 -9.24
CA GLU A 88 2.84 7.05 -10.32
C GLU A 88 3.52 6.07 -11.29
N TRP A 89 4.84 6.11 -11.41
CA TRP A 89 5.59 5.30 -12.38
C TRP A 89 5.80 3.83 -11.95
N ARG A 90 5.50 3.48 -10.68
CA ARG A 90 5.53 2.08 -10.18
C ARG A 90 4.13 1.49 -9.96
N ARG A 91 3.14 1.90 -10.77
CA ARG A 91 1.75 1.39 -10.79
C ARG A 91 1.61 -0.13 -10.97
N SER A 92 2.67 -0.88 -11.29
CA SER A 92 2.64 -2.34 -11.35
C SER A 92 2.59 -3.05 -9.97
N ALA A 93 2.61 -2.32 -8.86
CA ALA A 93 2.52 -2.89 -7.51
C ALA A 93 1.09 -2.98 -6.93
N ALA A 94 0.11 -2.34 -7.58
CA ALA A 94 -1.29 -2.53 -7.24
C ALA A 94 -1.74 -3.91 -7.72
N ILE A 95 -2.45 -4.63 -6.86
CA ILE A 95 -3.03 -5.97 -7.05
C ILE A 95 -3.42 -6.23 -8.52
N ALA A 96 -2.52 -6.81 -9.30
CA ALA A 96 -2.79 -7.34 -10.65
C ALA A 96 -3.08 -8.84 -10.59
#